data_AF-A0A6I5NML6-F1
#
_entry.id   AF-A0A6I5NML6-F1
#
_cell.length_a   1.000
_cell.length_b   1.000
_cell.length_c   1.000
_cell.angle_alpha   90.00
_cell.angle_beta   90.00
_cell.angle_gamma   90.00
#
_symmetry.space_group_name_H-M   'P 1'
#
loop_
_entity.id
_entity.type
_entity.pdbx_description
1 polymer ?
#
loop_
_entity_poly.entity_id
_entity_poly.type
_entity_poly.pdbx_seq_one_letter_code
_entity_poly.pdbx_strand_id
1 'polypeptide(L)' 'MVSESDCRVLVIHGSDDPLVPIDNGEATARLVSDAKLVRLERAGHMFFNDEVWHEIGRAVAEHTDGHT' A
#
# COMPACT_ATOMS: atom_id res chain seq x y z
N MET A 1 -11.69 10.80 -12.63
CA MET A 1 -12.56 9.85 -11.93
C MET A 1 -11.97 8.49 -12.21
N VAL A 2 -11.39 7.82 -11.21
CA VAL A 2 -10.98 6.42 -11.39
C VAL A 2 -12.30 5.63 -11.46
N SER A 3 -12.49 4.82 -12.50
CA SER A 3 -13.74 4.07 -12.68
C SER A 3 -13.88 2.96 -11.64
N GLU A 4 -15.04 2.30 -11.62
CA GLU A 4 -15.22 0.99 -10.98
C GLU A 4 -14.05 0.07 -11.34
N SER A 5 -13.40 -0.49 -10.31
CA SER A 5 -12.29 -1.42 -10.44
C SER A 5 -12.82 -2.79 -10.06
N ASP A 6 -12.98 -3.70 -11.03
CA ASP A 6 -13.40 -5.09 -10.80
C ASP A 6 -12.30 -5.96 -10.16
N CYS A 7 -11.22 -5.34 -9.67
CA CYS A 7 -10.06 -6.01 -9.09
C CYS A 7 -9.77 -5.49 -7.68
N ARG A 8 -9.25 -6.38 -6.83
CA ARG A 8 -8.80 -6.03 -5.48
C ARG A 8 -7.59 -5.11 -5.57
N VAL A 9 -7.60 -4.00 -4.83
CA VAL A 9 -6.51 -3.02 -4.80
C VAL A 9 -5.76 -3.06 -3.47
N LEU A 10 -4.43 -3.09 -3.55
CA LEU A 10 -3.52 -2.95 -2.41
C LEU A 10 -2.69 -1.68 -2.61
N VAL A 11 -2.73 -0.77 -1.65
CA VAL A 11 -1.87 0.40 -1.56
C VAL A 11 -0.83 0.16 -0.47
N ILE A 12 0.44 0.37 -0.77
CA ILE A 12 1.54 0.25 0.18
C ILE A 12 2.28 1.59 0.17
N HIS A 13 2.45 2.21 1.35
CA HIS A 13 3.01 3.56 1.42
C HIS A 13 3.86 3.77 2.68
N GLY A 14 5.02 4.41 2.53
CA GLY A 14 5.90 4.76 3.65
C GLY A 14 5.36 5.95 4.45
N SER A 15 5.24 5.81 5.78
CA SER A 15 4.69 6.89 6.61
C SER A 15 5.50 8.19 6.58
N ASP A 16 6.79 8.07 6.31
CA ASP A 16 7.78 9.13 6.38
C ASP A 16 8.34 9.45 4.97
N ASP A 17 7.61 9.10 3.90
CA ASP A 17 8.00 9.40 2.52
C ASP A 17 8.08 10.93 2.31
N PRO A 18 9.30 11.49 2.07
CA PRO A 18 9.49 12.92 1.91
C PRO A 18 9.17 13.41 0.49
N LEU A 19 9.01 12.51 -0.48
CA LEU A 19 8.72 12.82 -1.87
C LEU A 19 7.21 12.76 -2.16
N VAL A 20 6.53 11.75 -1.62
CA VAL A 20 5.09 11.57 -1.76
C VAL A 20 4.48 11.38 -0.37
N PRO A 21 3.88 12.42 0.23
CA PRO A 21 3.29 12.32 1.56
C PRO A 21 2.25 11.21 1.68
N ILE A 22 2.16 10.58 2.85
CA ILE A 22 1.24 9.47 3.17
C ILE A 22 -0.23 9.75 2.80
N ASP A 23 -0.68 11.00 2.92
CA ASP A 23 -2.02 11.44 2.55
C ASP A 23 -2.40 11.06 1.11
N ASN A 24 -1.43 10.96 0.20
CA ASN A 24 -1.65 10.51 -1.18
C ASN A 24 -1.97 9.01 -1.26
N GLY A 25 -1.28 8.18 -0.47
CA GLY A 25 -1.57 6.75 -0.36
C GLY A 25 -2.96 6.52 0.24
N GLU A 26 -3.31 7.26 1.29
CA GLU A 26 -4.65 7.22 1.86
C GLU A 26 -5.73 7.71 0.88
N ALA A 27 -5.46 8.80 0.16
CA ALA A 27 -6.37 9.31 -0.86
C ALA A 27 -6.58 8.27 -1.96
N THR A 28 -5.53 7.59 -2.39
CA THR A 28 -5.59 6.50 -3.37
C THR A 28 -6.46 5.34 -2.88
N ALA A 29 -6.27 4.90 -1.63
CA ALA A 29 -7.09 3.84 -1.04
C ALA A 29 -8.57 4.24 -0.93
N ARG A 30 -8.87 5.51 -0.66
CA ARG A 30 -10.26 6.02 -0.61
C ARG A 30 -10.98 6.06 -1.97
N LEU A 31 -10.25 5.96 -3.08
CA LEU A 31 -10.84 6.03 -4.43
C LEU A 31 -11.42 4.70 -4.91
N VAL A 32 -11.06 3.57 -4.28
CA VAL A 32 -11.50 2.24 -4.69
C VAL A 32 -12.16 1.53 -3.51
N SER A 33 -13.40 1.10 -3.70
CA SER A 33 -14.11 0.27 -2.71
C SER A 33 -13.29 -0.98 -2.40
N ASP A 34 -13.20 -1.33 -1.12
CA ASP A 34 -12.46 -2.50 -0.61
C ASP A 34 -10.94 -2.48 -0.83
N ALA A 35 -10.35 -1.33 -1.17
CA ALA A 35 -8.89 -1.20 -1.20
C ALA A 35 -8.29 -1.34 0.21
N LYS A 36 -7.19 -2.10 0.31
CA LYS A 36 -6.38 -2.22 1.53
C LYS A 36 -5.22 -1.23 1.47
N LEU A 37 -5.00 -0.48 2.55
CA LEU A 37 -3.79 0.32 2.74
C LEU A 37 -2.87 -0.36 3.76
N VAL A 38 -1.60 -0.56 3.38
CA VAL A 38 -0.50 -0.93 4.28
C VAL A 38 0.39 0.28 4.47
N ARG A 39 0.39 0.82 5.69
CA ARG A 39 1.28 1.91 6.10
C ARG A 39 2.56 1.31 6.66
N LEU A 40 3.68 1.55 5.98
CA LEU A 40 5.00 1.12 6.42
C LEU A 40 5.54 2.16 7.39
N GLU A 41 5.45 1.87 8.68
CA GLU A 41 5.88 2.80 9.73
C GLU A 41 7.37 3.14 9.63
N ARG A 42 7.67 4.43 9.69
CA ARG A 42 9.01 5.03 9.61
C ARG A 42 9.74 4.81 8.27
N ALA A 43 9.06 4.27 7.26
CA ALA A 43 9.63 4.07 5.94
C ALA A 43 9.50 5.34 5.09
N GLY A 44 10.58 5.67 4.37
CA GLY A 44 10.59 6.75 3.37
C GLY A 44 10.19 6.27 1.97
N HIS A 45 10.57 7.04 0.95
CA HIS A 45 10.31 6.69 -0.45
C HIS A 45 11.06 5.43 -0.93
N MET A 46 12.24 5.20 -0.36
CA MET A 46 13.12 4.09 -0.69
C MET A 46 13.24 3.17 0.52
N PHE A 47 13.16 1.87 0.30
CA PHE A 47 13.23 0.85 1.34
C PHE A 47 14.65 0.27 1.42
N PHE A 48 15.34 0.53 2.52
CA PHE A 48 16.74 0.12 2.72
C PHE A 48 16.93 -1.04 3.72
N ASN A 49 15.85 -1.50 4.35
CA ASN A 49 15.87 -2.60 5.32
C ASN A 49 15.10 -3.82 4.79
N ASP A 50 15.66 -5.01 5.03
CA ASP A 50 15.06 -6.27 4.61
C ASP A 50 13.71 -6.53 5.31
N GLU A 51 13.54 -6.03 6.53
CA GLU A 51 12.28 -6.14 7.29
C GLU A 51 11.09 -5.51 6.56
N VAL A 52 11.27 -4.31 5.98
CA VAL A 52 10.22 -3.67 5.18
C VAL A 52 9.97 -4.44 3.90
N TRP A 53 11.01 -4.94 3.23
CA TRP A 53 10.84 -5.79 2.06
C TRP A 53 10.07 -7.09 2.38
N HIS A 54 10.30 -7.69 3.55
CA HIS A 54 9.52 -8.83 4.02
C HIS A 54 8.06 -8.48 4.32
N GLU A 55 7.80 -7.31 4.90
CA GLU A 55 6.44 -6.82 5.14
C GLU A 55 5.69 -6.58 3.83
N ILE A 56 6.33 -5.91 2.86
CA ILE A 56 5.81 -5.71 1.51
C ILE A 56 5.49 -7.05 0.84
N GLY A 57 6.45 -7.98 0.88
CA GLY A 57 6.28 -9.31 0.28
C GLY A 57 5.10 -10.08 0.87
N ARG A 58 4.94 -10.03 2.19
CA ARG A 58 3.78 -10.65 2.88
C ARG A 58 2.47 -10.00 2.46
N ALA A 59 2.40 -8.68 2.45
CA ALA A 59 1.19 -7.95 2.07
C ALA A 59 0.76 -8.25 0.63
N VAL A 60 1.72 -8.34 -0.30
CA VAL A 60 1.46 -8.71 -1.69
C VAL A 60 0.96 -10.15 -1.79
N ALA A 61 1.63 -11.11 -1.13
CA ALA A 61 1.23 -12.51 -1.16
C ALA A 61 -0.20 -12.73 -0.61
N GLU A 62 -0.51 -12.14 0.55
CA GLU A 62 -1.86 -12.18 1.15
C GLU A 62 -2.93 -11.60 0.20
N HIS A 63 -2.59 -10.52 -0.51
CA HIS A 63 -3.51 -9.88 -1.46
C HIS A 63 -3.77 -10.75 -2.70
N THR A 64 -2.77 -11.49 -3.15
CA THR A 64 -2.89 -12.34 -4.35
C THR A 64 -3.46 -13.73 -4.07
N ASP A 65 -3.31 -14.25 -2.85
CA ASP A 65 -3.74 -15.60 -2.48
C ASP A 65 -5.26 -15.77 -2.34
N GLY A 66 -6.06 -14.71 -2.52
CA GLY A 66 -7.53 -14.76 -2.50
C GLY A 66 -8.16 -15.05 -1.13
N HIS A 67 -7.35 -15.17 -0.06
CA HIS A 67 -7.82 -15.38 1.31
C HIS A 67 -7.97 -14.05 2.04
N THR A 68 -9.00 -13.27 1.72
CA THR A 68 -9.53 -12.23 2.63
C THR A 68 -10.96 -11.89 2.26
#